data_AF-A7T879-F1
#
_entry.id   AF-A7T879-F1
#
_cell.length_a   1.000
_cell.length_b   1.000
_cell.length_c   1.000
_cell.angle_alpha   90.00
_cell.angle_beta   90.00
_cell.angle_gamma   90.00
#
_symmetry.space_group_name_H-M   'P 1'
#
loop_
_entity.id
_entity.type
_entity.pdbx_description
1 polymer ?
#
loop_
_entity_poly.entity_id
_entity_poly.type
_entity_poly.pdbx_seq_one_letter_code
_entity_poly.pdbx_strand_id
1 'polypeptide(L)'
;MKKVLSSSYFYSFEGCLGDLWFTTSEQRLDQATLRDSSGTTSGCNSPCRTPQLNKCLHGGRCSAEIGRVECECQGTGYEGDDCGIESSSAWFNGSSYVLYDVGIHQPGRSTLTNTIAFRFATGNPDGVIIHSSMFDDHVVVELSKGFVRVSFDLGQ
;
A
#
# COMPACT_ATOMS: atom_id res chain seq x y z
N MET A 1 51.56 0.86 1.04
CA MET A 1 51.01 2.03 1.77
C MET A 1 49.49 1.91 1.83
N LYS A 2 48.95 1.44 2.95
CA LYS A 2 47.50 1.39 3.20
C LYS A 2 47.07 2.77 3.71
N LYS A 3 46.33 3.53 2.91
CA LYS A 3 45.55 4.66 3.44
C LYS A 3 44.25 4.07 4.00
N VAL A 4 44.26 3.76 5.28
CA VAL A 4 43.03 3.59 6.05
C VAL A 4 42.49 5.01 6.23
N LEU A 5 41.42 5.34 5.52
CA LEU A 5 40.72 6.60 5.72
C LEU A 5 39.95 6.52 7.04
N SER A 6 40.15 7.56 7.84
CA SER A 6 39.65 7.77 9.19
C SER A 6 38.15 8.14 9.21
N SER A 7 37.41 7.51 10.12
CA SER A 7 36.21 7.97 10.85
C SER A 7 35.13 8.76 10.10
N SER A 8 33.95 8.16 9.93
CA SER A 8 32.60 8.76 9.99
C SER A 8 31.60 7.59 9.94
N TYR A 9 30.41 7.69 10.55
CA TYR A 9 29.39 6.63 10.50
C TYR A 9 29.07 6.27 9.02
N PHE A 10 29.67 5.20 8.52
CA PHE A 10 29.34 4.66 7.20
C PHE A 10 28.15 3.72 7.40
N TYR A 11 26.97 4.14 6.98
CA TYR A 11 25.89 3.20 6.75
C TYR A 11 26.30 2.31 5.57
N SER A 12 26.66 1.06 5.86
CA SER A 12 26.88 0.05 4.84
C SER A 12 25.54 -0.26 4.17
N PHE A 13 25.53 -0.32 2.85
CA PHE A 13 24.34 -0.74 2.11
C PHE A 13 24.05 -2.22 2.39
N GLU A 14 22.86 -2.50 2.89
CA GLU A 14 22.28 -3.84 2.97
C GLU A 14 21.07 -3.87 2.03
N GLY A 15 21.12 -4.71 1.01
CA GLY A 15 20.05 -4.80 0.01
C GLY A 15 20.50 -5.37 -1.31
N CYS A 16 19.63 -5.28 -2.31
CA CYS A 16 19.89 -5.76 -3.66
C CYS A 16 20.32 -4.62 -4.58
N LEU A 17 21.39 -4.85 -5.34
CA LEU A 17 21.83 -3.97 -6.42
C LEU A 17 21.84 -4.77 -7.73
N GLY A 18 21.20 -4.24 -8.77
CA GLY A 18 21.13 -4.84 -10.10
C GLY A 18 21.16 -3.77 -11.18
N ASP A 19 21.27 -4.20 -12.44
CA ASP A 19 21.22 -3.32 -13.62
C ASP A 19 22.20 -2.13 -13.55
N LEU A 20 23.42 -2.39 -13.07
CA LEU A 20 24.47 -1.37 -13.00
C LEU A 20 25.09 -1.16 -14.39
N TRP A 21 24.94 0.06 -14.91
CA TRP A 21 25.53 0.52 -16.17
C TRP A 21 26.59 1.59 -15.90
N PHE A 22 27.61 1.65 -16.74
CA PHE A 22 28.66 2.66 -16.66
C PHE A 22 29.10 3.10 -18.06
N THR A 23 29.67 4.30 -18.15
CA THR A 23 30.21 4.82 -19.41
C THR A 23 31.70 4.48 -19.52
N THR A 24 32.12 3.89 -20.64
CA THR A 24 33.54 3.59 -20.90
C THR A 24 34.30 4.83 -21.38
N SER A 25 35.63 4.74 -21.44
CA SER A 25 36.49 5.77 -22.04
C SER A 25 36.16 6.06 -23.51
N GLU A 26 35.53 5.11 -24.21
CA GLU A 26 35.09 5.22 -25.60
C GLU A 26 33.69 5.85 -25.72
N GLN A 27 33.13 6.37 -24.61
CA GLN A 27 31.78 6.92 -24.50
C GLN A 27 30.66 5.93 -24.83
N ARG A 28 30.91 4.63 -24.68
CA ARG A 28 29.90 3.58 -24.82
C ARG A 28 29.28 3.28 -23.45
N LEU A 29 27.97 3.04 -23.41
CA LEU A 29 27.31 2.47 -22.23
C LEU A 29 27.62 0.97 -22.16
N ASP A 30 28.12 0.51 -21.02
CA ASP A 30 28.45 -0.89 -20.78
C ASP A 30 27.87 -1.38 -19.46
N GLN A 31 27.53 -2.67 -19.40
CA GLN A 31 26.97 -3.27 -18.20
C GLN A 31 28.08 -3.76 -17.28
N ALA A 32 28.01 -3.41 -16.00
CA ALA A 32 29.00 -3.85 -15.03
C ALA A 32 28.88 -5.37 -14.79
N THR A 33 30.03 -6.05 -14.81
CA THR A 33 30.10 -7.43 -14.33
C THR A 33 30.24 -7.42 -12.81
N LEU A 34 29.18 -7.83 -12.12
CA LEU A 34 29.20 -7.95 -10.67
C LEU A 34 30.12 -9.10 -10.25
N ARG A 35 30.90 -8.89 -9.19
CA ARG A 35 31.77 -9.91 -8.59
C ARG A 35 31.33 -10.17 -7.16
N ASP A 36 31.16 -11.44 -6.82
CA ASP A 36 30.81 -11.85 -5.48
C ASP A 36 31.96 -11.60 -4.48
N SER A 37 31.60 -11.26 -3.26
CA SER A 37 32.50 -11.07 -2.13
C SER A 37 31.90 -11.73 -0.87
N SER A 38 32.64 -11.73 0.24
CA SER A 38 32.09 -12.24 1.51
C SER A 38 30.83 -11.47 1.90
N GLY A 39 29.72 -12.19 2.03
CA GLY A 39 28.42 -11.62 2.40
C GLY A 39 27.50 -11.29 1.22
N THR A 40 27.92 -11.51 -0.03
CA THR A 40 27.04 -11.40 -1.20
C THR A 40 26.45 -12.75 -1.58
N THR A 41 25.20 -12.76 -2.04
CA THR A 41 24.56 -13.92 -2.67
C THR A 41 24.09 -13.54 -4.07
N SER A 42 24.14 -14.49 -5.00
CA SER A 42 23.70 -14.24 -6.38
C SER A 42 22.18 -14.12 -6.45
N GLY A 43 21.70 -13.07 -7.11
CA GLY A 43 20.28 -12.80 -7.32
C GLY A 43 19.61 -11.99 -6.20
N CYS A 44 18.41 -11.50 -6.49
CA CYS A 44 17.55 -10.81 -5.54
C CYS A 44 16.17 -11.46 -5.54
N ASN A 45 16.03 -12.51 -4.73
CA ASN A 45 14.77 -13.25 -4.64
C ASN A 45 13.80 -12.52 -3.71
N SER A 46 12.86 -11.79 -4.30
CA SER A 46 11.74 -11.22 -3.56
C SER A 46 10.72 -12.31 -3.23
N PRO A 47 10.30 -12.46 -1.96
CA PRO A 47 9.22 -13.38 -1.59
C PRO A 47 7.95 -13.18 -2.42
N CYS A 48 7.66 -11.93 -2.83
CA CYS A 48 6.49 -11.61 -3.65
C CYS A 48 6.53 -12.20 -5.07
N ARG A 49 7.73 -12.45 -5.62
CA ARG A 49 7.89 -13.03 -6.98
C ARG A 49 7.99 -14.54 -6.96
N THR A 50 8.21 -15.14 -5.79
CA THR A 50 8.35 -16.59 -5.61
C THR A 50 7.02 -17.13 -5.08
N PRO A 51 6.23 -17.87 -5.89
CA PRO A 51 4.89 -18.29 -5.49
C PRO A 51 4.83 -19.06 -4.17
N GLN A 52 5.86 -19.84 -3.84
CA GLN A 52 5.94 -20.61 -2.60
C GLN A 52 6.26 -19.75 -1.35
N LEU A 53 6.77 -18.53 -1.54
CA LEU A 53 7.12 -17.58 -0.47
C LEU A 53 6.15 -16.40 -0.39
N ASN A 54 5.37 -16.14 -1.44
CA ASN A 54 4.37 -15.10 -1.43
C ASN A 54 3.19 -15.55 -0.55
N LYS A 55 3.12 -14.98 0.65
CA LYS A 55 2.04 -15.28 1.60
C LYS A 55 0.70 -14.64 1.22
N CYS A 56 0.67 -13.64 0.34
CA CYS A 56 -0.55 -12.88 0.07
C CYS A 56 -1.54 -13.71 -0.75
N LEU A 57 -2.71 -13.96 -0.18
CA LEU A 57 -3.80 -14.73 -0.76
C LEU A 57 -4.81 -13.82 -1.48
N HIS A 58 -5.74 -14.43 -2.20
CA HIS A 58 -6.91 -13.79 -2.82
C HIS A 58 -6.64 -12.51 -3.63
N GLY A 59 -5.47 -12.43 -4.28
CA GLY A 59 -5.09 -11.30 -5.12
C GLY A 59 -4.56 -10.08 -4.36
N GLY A 60 -4.23 -10.22 -3.07
CA GLY A 60 -3.56 -9.18 -2.29
C GLY A 60 -2.24 -8.75 -2.91
N ARG A 61 -1.97 -7.43 -2.92
CA ARG A 61 -0.74 -6.88 -3.49
C ARG A 61 0.41 -7.09 -2.50
N CYS A 62 1.41 -7.85 -2.93
CA CYS A 62 2.58 -8.14 -2.12
C CYS A 62 3.64 -7.04 -2.27
N SER A 63 4.10 -6.49 -1.16
CA SER A 63 5.30 -5.67 -1.05
C SER A 63 6.33 -6.37 -0.17
N ALA A 64 7.55 -6.51 -0.70
CA ALA A 64 8.67 -7.06 0.05
C ALA A 64 9.66 -5.93 0.36
N GLU A 65 9.78 -5.58 1.63
CA GLU A 65 10.94 -4.86 2.15
C GLU A 65 12.02 -5.88 2.55
N ILE A 66 13.26 -5.42 2.77
CA ILE A 66 14.36 -6.30 3.17
C ILE A 66 13.99 -6.95 4.51
N GLY A 67 13.75 -8.27 4.50
CA GLY A 67 13.37 -9.04 5.67
C GLY A 67 11.88 -9.01 6.05
N ARG A 68 11.02 -8.27 5.33
CA ARG A 68 9.57 -8.19 5.63
C ARG A 68 8.71 -8.34 4.39
N VAL A 69 7.67 -9.16 4.49
CA VAL A 69 6.63 -9.28 3.46
C VAL A 69 5.33 -8.73 4.02
N GLU A 70 4.76 -7.76 3.30
CA GLU A 70 3.48 -7.14 3.62
C GLU A 70 2.48 -7.40 2.49
N CYS A 71 1.21 -7.53 2.87
CA CYS A 71 0.11 -7.76 1.96
C CYS A 71 -0.88 -6.61 2.06
N GLU A 72 -1.13 -5.92 0.95
CA GLU A 72 -2.21 -4.97 0.85
C GLU A 72 -3.47 -5.68 0.35
N CYS A 73 -4.43 -5.87 1.26
CA CYS A 73 -5.65 -6.61 0.99
C CYS A 73 -6.83 -5.71 0.51
N GLN A 74 -6.61 -4.40 0.40
CA GLN A 74 -7.65 -3.45 -0.01
C GLN A 74 -8.28 -3.85 -1.35
N GLY A 75 -9.62 -3.85 -1.43
CA GLY A 75 -10.35 -4.21 -2.64
C GLY A 75 -10.49 -5.71 -2.91
N THR A 76 -9.83 -6.58 -2.15
CA THR A 76 -9.94 -8.05 -2.32
C THR A 76 -11.20 -8.63 -1.67
N GLY A 77 -11.72 -7.99 -0.62
CA GLY A 77 -12.74 -8.58 0.27
C GLY A 77 -12.18 -9.51 1.33
N TYR A 78 -10.87 -9.52 1.48
CA TYR A 78 -10.18 -10.24 2.51
C TYR A 78 -9.31 -9.28 3.33
N GLU A 79 -8.99 -9.70 4.54
CA GLU A 79 -8.19 -8.99 5.52
C GLU A 79 -7.23 -9.95 6.25
N GLY A 80 -6.48 -9.42 7.22
CA GLY A 80 -5.41 -10.13 7.90
C GLY A 80 -4.05 -9.93 7.23
N ASP A 81 -3.00 -10.47 7.86
CA ASP A 81 -1.59 -10.27 7.48
C ASP A 81 -1.21 -10.88 6.12
N ASP A 82 -2.06 -11.78 5.61
CA ASP A 82 -1.89 -12.56 4.40
C ASP A 82 -3.12 -12.51 3.47
N CYS A 83 -4.12 -11.68 3.79
CA CYS A 83 -5.41 -11.62 3.08
C CYS A 83 -6.15 -12.97 3.05
N GLY A 84 -5.98 -13.82 4.08
CA GLY A 84 -6.63 -15.13 4.18
C GLY A 84 -8.01 -15.10 4.84
N ILE A 85 -8.38 -14.01 5.51
CA ILE A 85 -9.62 -13.91 6.29
C ILE A 85 -10.65 -13.13 5.48
N GLU A 86 -11.86 -13.65 5.29
CA GLU A 86 -12.92 -12.92 4.59
C GLU A 86 -13.32 -11.67 5.40
N SER A 87 -13.35 -10.51 4.75
CA SER A 87 -13.73 -9.24 5.38
C SER A 87 -15.22 -9.21 5.71
N SER A 88 -15.55 -8.53 6.80
CA SER A 88 -16.95 -8.31 7.20
C SER A 88 -17.74 -7.57 6.12
N SER A 89 -18.96 -8.05 5.82
CA SER A 89 -19.89 -7.40 4.91
C SER A 89 -21.31 -7.40 5.48
N ALA A 90 -22.14 -6.46 5.05
CA ALA A 90 -23.52 -6.31 5.51
C ALA A 90 -24.47 -6.06 4.34
N TRP A 91 -25.67 -6.63 4.44
CA TRP A 91 -26.76 -6.35 3.52
C TRP A 91 -27.61 -5.19 4.02
N PHE A 92 -27.96 -4.26 3.13
CA PHE A 92 -28.78 -3.09 3.44
C PHE A 92 -30.11 -3.19 2.69
N ASN A 93 -31.22 -2.99 3.39
CA ASN A 93 -32.57 -3.11 2.81
C ASN A 93 -33.15 -1.78 2.30
N GLY A 94 -32.35 -0.71 2.26
CA GLY A 94 -32.77 0.63 1.88
C GLY A 94 -33.37 1.47 3.02
N SER A 95 -33.53 0.91 4.22
CA SER A 95 -33.99 1.62 5.42
C SER A 95 -33.08 1.42 6.63
N SER A 96 -31.92 0.76 6.44
CA SER A 96 -30.93 0.46 7.47
C SER A 96 -29.67 1.31 7.30
N TYR A 97 -28.94 1.53 8.38
CA TYR A 97 -27.62 2.17 8.37
C TYR A 97 -26.70 1.52 9.40
N VAL A 98 -25.39 1.67 9.20
CA VAL A 98 -24.35 1.35 10.19
C VAL A 98 -23.67 2.65 10.57
N LEU A 99 -23.50 2.89 11.87
CA LEU A 99 -22.83 4.05 12.40
C LEU A 99 -21.49 3.64 13.00
N TYR A 100 -20.42 4.33 12.61
CA TYR A 100 -19.11 4.19 13.22
C TYR A 100 -18.65 5.55 13.74
N ASP A 101 -18.48 5.65 15.07
CA ASP A 101 -17.98 6.86 15.70
C ASP A 101 -16.45 6.85 15.72
N VAL A 102 -15.86 7.60 14.78
CA VAL A 102 -14.41 7.74 14.66
C VAL A 102 -13.82 8.50 15.85
N GLY A 103 -14.53 9.50 16.39
CA GLY A 103 -14.03 10.37 17.45
C GLY A 103 -13.81 9.63 18.77
N ILE A 104 -14.65 8.63 19.06
CA ILE A 104 -14.48 7.75 20.23
C ILE A 104 -13.25 6.86 20.09
N HIS A 105 -13.05 6.26 18.91
CA HIS A 105 -11.98 5.28 18.70
C HIS A 105 -10.62 5.93 18.39
N GLN A 106 -10.62 7.15 17.85
CA GLN A 106 -9.43 7.88 17.43
C GLN A 106 -9.55 9.38 17.77
N PRO A 107 -9.56 9.74 19.07
CA PRO A 107 -9.78 11.11 19.50
C PRO A 107 -8.68 12.04 18.97
N GLY A 108 -9.08 13.20 18.44
CA GLY A 108 -8.16 14.25 17.96
C GLY A 108 -7.42 13.93 16.66
N ARG A 109 -7.81 12.86 15.95
CA ARG A 109 -7.21 12.52 14.66
C ARG A 109 -7.65 13.50 13.57
N SER A 110 -6.80 14.47 13.27
CA SER A 110 -6.79 15.17 11.99
C SER A 110 -5.64 14.60 11.17
N THR A 111 -5.91 14.20 9.92
CA THR A 111 -4.85 13.70 9.04
C THR A 111 -4.68 14.64 7.85
N LEU A 112 -3.43 14.86 7.46
CA LEU A 112 -3.08 15.58 6.22
C LEU A 112 -3.53 14.79 4.98
N THR A 113 -3.71 13.48 5.11
CA THR A 113 -4.14 12.57 4.04
C THR A 113 -5.15 11.54 4.58
N ASN A 114 -6.37 11.56 4.03
CA ASN A 114 -7.43 10.61 4.38
C ASN A 114 -7.61 9.60 3.24
N THR A 115 -7.61 8.31 3.56
CA THR A 115 -7.93 7.23 2.61
C THR A 115 -9.20 6.54 3.09
N ILE A 116 -10.20 6.48 2.22
CA ILE A 116 -11.44 5.71 2.44
C ILE A 116 -11.52 4.69 1.30
N ALA A 117 -11.56 3.40 1.64
CA ALA A 117 -11.64 2.31 0.68
C ALA A 117 -12.76 1.35 1.09
N PHE A 118 -13.61 0.96 0.14
CA PHE A 118 -14.73 0.05 0.36
C PHE A 118 -15.11 -0.65 -0.93
N ARG A 119 -15.93 -1.70 -0.81
CA ARG A 119 -16.55 -2.41 -1.93
C ARG A 119 -18.06 -2.35 -1.76
N PHE A 120 -18.79 -2.23 -2.86
CA PHE A 120 -20.25 -2.23 -2.85
C PHE A 120 -20.77 -2.93 -4.10
N ALA A 121 -22.01 -3.43 -4.01
CA ALA A 121 -22.77 -3.93 -5.14
C ALA A 121 -24.24 -3.58 -4.91
N THR A 122 -24.89 -3.00 -5.91
CA THR A 122 -26.30 -2.62 -5.83
C THR A 122 -26.90 -2.57 -7.24
N GLY A 123 -28.21 -2.84 -7.34
CA GLY A 123 -28.98 -2.61 -8.55
C GLY A 123 -29.61 -1.20 -8.62
N ASN A 124 -29.55 -0.44 -7.53
CA ASN A 124 -30.14 0.90 -7.47
C ASN A 124 -29.18 1.95 -8.06
N PRO A 125 -29.64 2.81 -8.99
CA PRO A 125 -28.80 3.81 -9.63
C PRO A 125 -28.51 5.03 -8.75
N ASP A 126 -29.27 5.21 -7.66
CA ASP A 126 -29.17 6.35 -6.75
C ASP A 126 -29.15 5.87 -5.29
N GLY A 127 -28.36 6.52 -4.44
CA GLY A 127 -28.31 6.24 -3.00
C GLY A 127 -27.01 6.70 -2.32
N VAL A 128 -27.11 7.07 -1.04
CA VAL A 128 -25.95 7.46 -0.23
C VAL A 128 -25.24 6.20 0.28
N ILE A 129 -23.92 6.14 0.13
CA ILE A 129 -23.07 5.03 0.59
C ILE A 129 -22.36 5.44 1.89
N ILE A 130 -21.70 6.58 1.89
CA ILE A 130 -20.95 7.11 3.04
C ILE A 130 -21.36 8.55 3.27
N HIS A 131 -21.63 8.89 4.52
CA HIS A 131 -21.81 10.26 4.97
C HIS A 131 -21.00 10.44 6.26
N SER A 132 -19.96 11.27 6.18
CA SER A 132 -19.15 11.67 7.33
C SER A 132 -19.21 13.18 7.44
N SER A 133 -19.55 13.69 8.62
CA SER A 133 -19.66 15.13 8.86
C SER A 133 -19.15 15.48 10.26
N MET A 134 -18.35 16.53 10.37
CA MET A 134 -17.88 17.08 11.64
C MET A 134 -17.89 18.60 11.55
N PHE A 135 -18.74 19.25 12.34
CA PHE A 135 -19.05 20.69 12.20
C PHE A 135 -19.48 21.02 10.76
N ASP A 136 -18.78 21.92 10.07
CA ASP A 136 -19.06 22.31 8.69
C ASP A 136 -18.36 21.40 7.66
N ASP A 137 -17.43 20.55 8.11
CA ASP A 137 -16.70 19.62 7.23
C ASP A 137 -17.56 18.41 6.92
N HIS A 138 -17.60 18.00 5.66
CA HIS A 138 -18.27 16.80 5.22
C HIS A 138 -17.54 16.06 4.10
N VAL A 139 -17.72 14.75 4.07
CA VAL A 139 -17.41 13.88 2.94
C VAL A 139 -18.62 12.99 2.70
N VAL A 140 -19.15 13.04 1.49
CA VAL A 140 -20.29 12.24 1.03
C VAL A 140 -19.86 11.45 -0.19
N VAL A 141 -20.11 10.14 -0.16
CA VAL A 141 -19.99 9.25 -1.30
C VAL A 141 -21.36 8.69 -1.62
N GLU A 142 -21.82 8.92 -2.83
CA GLU A 142 -23.17 8.55 -3.29
C GLU A 142 -23.14 7.97 -4.69
N LEU A 143 -24.20 7.25 -5.05
CA LEU A 143 -24.56 6.93 -6.42
C LEU A 143 -25.54 7.98 -6.93
N SER A 144 -25.29 8.49 -8.12
CA SER A 144 -26.23 9.33 -8.86
C SER A 144 -26.29 8.88 -10.31
N LYS A 145 -27.47 8.45 -10.77
CA LYS A 145 -27.70 7.96 -12.14
C LYS A 145 -26.71 6.87 -12.57
N GLY A 146 -26.33 5.99 -11.64
CA GLY A 146 -25.39 4.88 -11.86
C GLY A 146 -23.90 5.26 -11.78
N PHE A 147 -23.57 6.52 -11.51
CA PHE A 147 -22.19 6.96 -11.32
C PHE A 147 -21.88 7.16 -9.85
N VAL A 148 -20.67 6.79 -9.43
CA VAL A 148 -20.14 7.15 -8.11
C VAL A 148 -19.78 8.63 -8.12
N ARG A 149 -20.34 9.39 -7.18
CA ARG A 149 -20.04 10.79 -6.94
C ARG A 149 -19.46 10.97 -5.54
N VAL A 150 -18.40 11.75 -5.46
CA VAL A 150 -17.81 12.18 -4.20
C VAL A 150 -18.02 13.68 -4.07
N SER A 151 -18.59 14.12 -2.95
CA SER A 151 -18.72 15.52 -2.57
C SER A 151 -18.01 15.72 -1.25
N PHE A 152 -17.22 16.78 -1.12
CA PHE A 152 -16.58 17.11 0.13
C PHE A 152 -16.44 18.63 0.28
N ASP A 153 -16.50 19.08 1.53
CA ASP A 153 -16.11 20.41 1.98
C ASP A 153 -15.35 20.19 3.28
N LEU A 154 -14.14 20.73 3.40
CA LEU A 154 -13.27 20.49 4.56
C LEU A 154 -12.97 21.80 5.30
N GLY A 155 -13.85 22.79 5.13
CA GLY A 155 -13.63 24.12 5.63
C GLY A 155 -12.51 24.85 4.88
N GLN A 156 -12.49 26.17 4.99
CA GLN A 156 -11.34 27.00 4.67
C GLN A 156 -10.56 27.33 5.95
#